data_AF-A0A350G0N9-F1
#
_entry.id   AF-A0A350G0N9-F1
#
_cell.length_a   1.000
_cell.length_b   1.000
_cell.length_c   1.000
_cell.angle_alpha   90.00
_cell.angle_beta   90.00
_cell.angle_gamma   90.00
#
_symmetry.space_group_name_H-M   'P 1'
#
loop_
_entity.id
_entity.type
_entity.pdbx_description
1 polymer ?
#
loop_
_entity_poly.entity_id
_entity_poly.type
_entity_poly.pdbx_seq_one_letter_code
_entity_poly.pdbx_strand_id
1 'polypeptide(L)' 'EVIDQIVAAITSVEGAQLLDRSSDLDHNRTVLTFAGPPEAVEEAAFRAIQTAAELIDLDA' A
#
# COMPACT_ATOMS: atom_id res chain seq x y z
N GLU A 1 4.74 -8.84 -7.05
CA GLU A 1 3.34 -9.04 -7.45
C GLU A 1 2.34 -8.53 -6.42
N VAL A 2 2.23 -9.12 -5.22
CA VAL A 2 1.29 -8.63 -4.17
C VAL A 2 1.55 -7.18 -3.79
N ILE A 3 2.81 -6.83 -3.46
CA ILE A 3 3.18 -5.46 -3.09
C ILE A 3 2.93 -4.47 -4.24
N ASP A 4 3.15 -4.89 -5.48
CA ASP A 4 2.97 -4.01 -6.64
C ASP A 4 1.48 -3.68 -6.85
N GLN A 5 0.58 -4.62 -6.58
CA GLN A 5 -0.87 -4.40 -6.62
C GLN A 5 -1.32 -3.44 -5.50
N ILE A 6 -0.77 -3.57 -4.29
CA ILE A 6 -1.05 -2.65 -3.18
C ILE A 6 -0.54 -1.24 -3.51
N VAL A 7 0.65 -1.12 -4.10
CA VAL A 7 1.18 0.17 -4.59
C VAL A 7 0.29 0.76 -5.68
N ALA A 8 -0.17 -0.06 -6.63
CA ALA A 8 -1.09 0.39 -7.68
C ALA A 8 -2.39 0.94 -7.09
N ALA A 9 -2.95 0.27 -6.07
CA ALA A 9 -4.14 0.72 -5.37
C ALA A 9 -3.95 2.11 -4.72
N ILE A 10 -2.82 2.34 -4.05
CA ILE A 10 -2.45 3.64 -3.47
C ILE A 10 -2.38 4.71 -4.57
N THR A 11 -1.61 4.45 -5.63
CA THR A 11 -1.38 5.43 -6.71
C THR A 11 -2.59 5.64 -7.63
N SER A 12 -3.64 4.82 -7.52
CA SER A 12 -4.91 5.00 -8.23
C SER A 12 -5.76 6.14 -7.66
N VAL A 13 -5.45 6.58 -6.44
CA VAL A 13 -6.16 7.68 -5.77
C VAL A 13 -5.56 9.00 -6.19
N GLU A 14 -6.36 9.83 -6.85
CA GLU A 14 -5.93 11.16 -7.27
C GLU A 14 -5.48 12.00 -6.05
N GLY A 15 -4.29 12.60 -6.15
CA GLY A 15 -3.70 13.39 -5.08
C GLY A 15 -2.86 12.59 -4.06
N ALA A 16 -2.90 11.25 -4.08
CA ALA A 16 -1.98 10.43 -3.32
C ALA A 16 -0.70 10.13 -4.13
N GLN A 17 0.47 10.37 -3.53
CA GLN A 17 1.76 10.09 -4.15
C GLN A 17 2.59 9.14 -3.30
N LEU A 18 3.06 8.06 -3.91
CA LEU A 18 4.03 7.17 -3.27
C LEU A 18 5.38 7.90 -3.17
N LEU A 19 5.93 7.96 -1.96
CA LEU A 19 7.21 8.59 -1.65
C LEU A 19 8.33 7.57 -1.49
N ASP A 20 8.02 6.43 -0.87
CA ASP A 20 9.01 5.40 -0.62
C ASP A 20 8.37 4.00 -0.56
N ARG A 21 9.19 3.00 -0.90
CA ARG A 21 8.91 1.59 -0.71
C ARG A 21 10.17 0.93 -0.18
N SER A 22 10.10 0.44 1.04
CA SER A 22 11.20 -0.29 1.68
C SER A 22 10.76 -1.71 2.02
N SER A 23 11.39 -2.70 1.39
CA SER A 23 11.12 -4.12 1.62
C SER A 23 12.26 -4.74 2.42
N ASP A 24 11.90 -5.33 3.55
CA ASP A 24 12.79 -6.07 4.43
C ASP A 24 12.51 -7.56 4.26
N LEU A 25 13.44 -8.27 3.61
CA LEU A 25 13.29 -9.69 3.29
C LEU A 25 13.50 -10.56 4.52
N ASP A 26 14.35 -10.15 5.46
CA ASP A 26 14.63 -10.92 6.68
C ASP A 26 13.40 -10.91 7.61
N HIS A 27 12.64 -9.82 7.61
CA HIS A 27 11.42 -9.68 8.40
C HIS A 27 10.12 -9.90 7.61
N ASN A 28 10.22 -10.31 6.33
CA ASN A 28 9.10 -10.51 5.41
C ASN A 28 8.05 -9.39 5.46
N ARG A 29 8.52 -8.14 5.37
CA ARG A 29 7.66 -6.95 5.53
C ARG A 29 8.03 -5.89 4.50
N THR A 30 7.02 -5.18 4.01
CA THR A 30 7.22 -3.95 3.22
C THR A 30 6.57 -2.76 3.91
N VAL A 31 7.30 -1.65 3.97
CA VAL A 31 6.80 -0.34 4.39
C VAL A 31 6.58 0.51 3.15
N LEU A 32 5.36 1.03 3.00
CA LEU A 32 4.99 1.96 1.93
C LEU A 32 4.74 3.32 2.56
N THR A 33 5.44 4.34 2.07
CA THR A 33 5.27 5.73 2.50
C THR A 33 4.62 6.51 1.37
N PHE A 34 3.52 7.20 1.64
CA PHE A 34 2.82 8.02 0.67
C PHE A 34 2.26 9.28 1.34
N ALA A 35 2.04 10.32 0.56
CA ALA A 35 1.52 11.59 1.04
C ALA A 35 0.56 12.23 0.04
N GLY A 36 -0.30 13.10 0.54
CA GLY A 36 -1.32 13.81 -0.23
C GLY A 36 -2.23 14.61 0.70
N PRO A 37 -3.30 15.23 0.14
CA PRO A 37 -4.37 15.80 0.94
C PRO A 37 -4.98 14.76 1.90
N PRO A 38 -5.53 15.17 3.06
CA PRO A 38 -6.07 14.24 4.07
C PRO A 38 -7.04 13.21 3.50
N GLU A 39 -8.01 13.64 2.70
CA GLU A 39 -9.02 12.76 2.08
C GLU A 39 -8.39 11.75 1.10
N ALA A 40 -7.38 12.17 0.33
CA ALA A 40 -6.68 11.30 -0.61
C ALA A 40 -5.82 10.25 0.12
N VAL A 41 -5.17 10.63 1.23
CA VAL A 41 -4.38 9.70 2.05
C VAL A 41 -5.27 8.66 2.72
N GLU A 42 -6.43 9.07 3.24
CA GLU A 42 -7.40 8.17 3.84
C GLU A 42 -7.91 7.13 2.83
N GLU A 43 -8.36 7.58 1.66
CA GLU A 43 -8.85 6.69 0.60
C GLU A 43 -7.73 5.76 0.08
N ALA A 44 -6.51 6.28 -0.11
CA ALA A 44 -5.37 5.47 -0.55
C ALA A 44 -5.02 4.40 0.49
N ALA A 45 -5.04 4.73 1.77
CA ALA A 45 -4.82 3.77 2.85
C ALA A 45 -5.91 2.70 2.87
N PHE A 46 -7.19 3.08 2.73
CA PHE A 46 -8.29 2.14 2.70
C PHE A 46 -8.17 1.14 1.54
N ARG A 47 -7.92 1.62 0.31
CA ARG A 47 -7.74 0.75 -0.87
C ARG A 47 -6.52 -0.17 -0.74
N ALA A 48 -5.44 0.34 -0.15
CA ALA A 48 -4.25 -0.47 0.12
C ALA A 48 -4.58 -1.63 1.07
N ILE A 49 -5.30 -1.35 2.16
CA ILE A 49 -5.69 -2.35 3.16
C ILE A 49 -6.67 -3.37 2.56
N GLN A 50 -7.66 -2.91 1.79
CA GLN A 50 -8.60 -3.80 1.09
C GLN A 50 -7.86 -4.77 0.17
N THR A 51 -6.98 -4.24 -0.69
CA THR A 51 -6.18 -5.05 -1.63
C THR A 51 -5.27 -6.02 -0.87
N ALA A 52 -4.65 -5.57 0.22
CA ALA A 52 -3.82 -6.42 1.06
C ALA A 52 -4.63 -7.57 1.68
N ALA A 53 -5.84 -7.32 2.17
CA ALA A 53 -6.71 -8.34 2.75
C ALA A 53 -7.15 -9.41 1.73
N GLU A 54 -7.25 -9.06 0.45
CA GLU A 54 -7.59 -9.99 -0.62
C GLU A 54 -6.38 -10.86 -1.06
N LEU A 55 -5.15 -10.35 -0.88
CA LEU A 55 -3.94 -10.95 -1.45
C LEU A 55 -2.98 -11.56 -0.43
N ILE A 56 -3.05 -11.16 0.85
CA ILE A 56 -2.16 -11.62 1.91
C ILE A 56 -2.90 -12.60 2.81
N ASP A 57 -2.39 -13.84 2.84
CA ASP A 57 -2.78 -14.84 3.83
C ASP A 57 -1.82 -14.76 5.03
N LEU A 58 -2.38 -14.65 6.23
CA LEU A 58 -1.61 -14.55 7.48
C LEU A 58 -1.38 -15.91 8.15
N ASP A 59 -2.07 -16.96 7.71
CA ASP A 59 -1.95 -18.33 8.24
C ASP A 59 -0.99 -19.21 7.40
N ALA A 60 -0.41 -18.65 6.34
CA ALA A 60 0.50 -19.32 5.41
C ALA A 60 1.92 -19.54 5.95
#